data_AF-A0A1B1LRU8-F1
#
_entry.id   AF-A0A1B1LRU8-F1
#
_cell.length_a   1.000
_cell.length_b   1.000
_cell.length_c   1.000
_cell.angle_alpha   90.00
_cell.angle_beta   90.00
_cell.angle_gamma   90.00
#
_symmetry.space_group_name_H-M   'P 1'
#
loop_
_entity.id
_entity.type
_entity.pdbx_description
1 polymer ?
#
loop_
_entity_poly.entity_id
_entity_poly.type
_entity_poly.pdbx_seq_one_letter_code
_entity_poly.pdbx_strand_id
1 'polypeptide(L)'
;MKKLTIFLPLIFLTGCSTTSDANKAQAEQKFLRNDVTHHEVGDGRNNLGTVHFSLFSNESQQSTVKVNFDKLPYRTKFDLCEKSGNYKDLKKVNIDKNGDAQPVYESKKVDCNSEVIVTKDSQGNYLVSYNLNFLEGYRVASIKGYDALLPQTSNRLFDNRFVQSKTVGLWDKKAQIILDI
;
A
#
# COMPACT_ATOMS: atom_id res chain seq x y z
N MET A 1 80.03 -41.80 2.17
CA MET A 1 79.38 -41.19 0.98
C MET A 1 77.96 -41.72 0.90
N LYS A 2 76.96 -40.82 0.72
CA LYS A 2 75.59 -41.09 0.19
C LYS A 2 74.68 -41.97 1.08
N LYS A 3 73.44 -41.63 1.43
CA LYS A 3 72.53 -40.50 1.17
C LYS A 3 71.57 -40.43 2.38
N LEU A 4 71.40 -39.25 2.95
CA LEU A 4 70.41 -38.95 3.98
C LEU A 4 69.13 -38.52 3.27
N THR A 5 68.07 -39.32 3.34
CA THR A 5 66.77 -39.00 2.74
C THR A 5 65.87 -38.47 3.85
N ILE A 6 65.87 -37.15 4.05
CA ILE A 6 64.93 -36.48 4.95
C ILE A 6 63.63 -36.25 4.19
N PHE A 7 62.57 -36.92 4.63
CA PHE A 7 61.18 -36.64 4.27
C PHE A 7 60.79 -35.28 4.85
N LEU A 8 60.48 -34.32 3.98
CA LEU A 8 60.01 -32.99 4.33
C LEU A 8 58.48 -32.95 4.11
N PRO A 9 57.63 -32.91 5.15
CA PRO A 9 56.22 -32.59 4.95
C PRO A 9 56.08 -31.07 4.79
N LEU A 10 55.72 -30.62 3.58
CA LEU A 10 55.29 -29.24 3.33
C LEU A 10 53.95 -29.00 4.04
N ILE A 11 54.04 -28.43 5.24
CA ILE A 11 52.91 -27.80 5.92
C ILE A 11 52.67 -26.47 5.21
N PHE A 12 51.68 -26.42 4.32
CA PHE A 12 51.14 -25.16 3.82
C PHE A 12 50.26 -24.51 4.89
N LEU A 13 50.89 -23.74 5.77
CA LEU A 13 50.23 -22.70 6.56
C LEU A 13 50.09 -21.46 5.67
N THR A 14 49.03 -21.42 4.86
CA THR A 14 48.50 -20.15 4.36
C THR A 14 47.33 -19.74 5.25
N GLY A 15 47.65 -19.14 6.39
CA GLY A 15 46.74 -18.22 7.03
C GLY A 15 46.74 -16.92 6.23
N CYS A 16 45.63 -16.66 5.54
CA CYS A 16 45.26 -15.29 5.18
C CYS A 16 43.86 -15.07 5.77
N SER A 17 43.85 -14.37 6.89
CA SER A 17 42.69 -13.77 7.50
C SER A 17 42.08 -12.75 6.54
N THR A 18 41.02 -13.13 5.84
CA THR A 18 40.01 -12.17 5.40
C THR A 18 38.92 -12.14 6.46
N THR A 19 39.07 -11.13 7.31
CA THR A 19 38.03 -10.53 8.12
C THR A 19 36.69 -10.53 7.39
N SER A 20 35.72 -11.26 7.96
CA SER A 20 34.37 -10.77 8.23
C SER A 20 33.86 -9.66 7.30
N ASP A 21 33.06 -10.04 6.29
CA ASP A 21 31.90 -9.27 5.83
C ASP A 21 30.97 -10.11 4.92
N ALA A 22 30.90 -11.43 5.12
CA ALA A 22 29.88 -12.28 4.50
C ALA A 22 28.48 -12.14 5.16
N ASN A 23 28.37 -11.29 6.18
CA ASN A 23 27.13 -10.92 6.84
C ASN A 23 26.87 -9.41 6.74
N LYS A 24 26.97 -8.83 5.54
CA LYS A 24 25.91 -7.87 5.19
C LYS A 24 24.66 -8.70 4.99
N ALA A 25 24.02 -9.06 6.10
CA ALA A 25 22.61 -9.36 6.10
C ALA A 25 21.98 -8.19 5.36
N GLN A 26 21.59 -8.42 4.10
CA GLN A 26 20.54 -7.63 3.49
C GLN A 26 19.45 -7.65 4.55
N ALA A 27 19.30 -6.54 5.27
CA ALA A 27 18.11 -6.32 6.06
C ALA A 27 16.99 -6.40 5.03
N GLU A 28 16.35 -7.57 4.94
CA GLU A 28 15.15 -7.77 4.15
C GLU A 28 14.23 -6.64 4.56
N GLN A 29 13.97 -5.70 3.66
CA GLN A 29 13.01 -4.65 3.90
C GLN A 29 11.63 -5.32 3.95
N LYS A 30 11.26 -5.79 5.14
CA LYS A 30 9.98 -6.42 5.42
C LYS A 30 8.89 -5.41 5.07
N PHE A 31 8.00 -5.78 4.16
CA PHE A 31 6.84 -4.98 3.78
C PHE A 31 5.56 -5.69 4.23
N LEU A 32 4.76 -5.00 5.03
CA LEU A 32 3.46 -5.47 5.48
C LEU A 32 2.38 -4.89 4.56
N ARG A 33 1.93 -5.70 3.61
CA ARG A 33 0.92 -5.31 2.63
C ARG A 33 -0.45 -5.10 3.28
N ASN A 34 -1.18 -4.09 2.84
CA ASN A 34 -2.59 -3.91 3.21
C ASN A 34 -3.44 -4.95 2.46
N ASP A 35 -4.25 -5.71 3.21
CA ASP A 35 -5.13 -6.76 2.70
C ASP A 35 -6.54 -6.25 2.36
N VAL A 36 -6.91 -5.08 2.88
CA VAL A 36 -8.17 -4.41 2.54
C VAL A 36 -8.03 -3.77 1.15
N THR A 37 -8.58 -4.46 0.15
CA THR A 37 -8.44 -4.13 -1.26
C THR A 37 -9.77 -3.82 -1.94
N HIS A 38 -10.90 -4.07 -1.28
CA HIS A 38 -12.24 -3.89 -1.84
C HIS A 38 -13.03 -2.89 -1.00
N HIS A 39 -13.53 -1.84 -1.65
CA HIS A 39 -14.24 -0.74 -1.01
C HIS A 39 -15.58 -0.51 -1.69
N GLU A 40 -16.63 -0.33 -0.89
CA GLU A 40 -17.96 0.04 -1.36
C GLU A 40 -18.47 1.24 -0.56
N VAL A 41 -18.93 2.26 -1.28
CA VAL A 41 -19.39 3.54 -0.74
C VAL A 41 -20.80 3.81 -1.24
N GLY A 42 -21.72 4.14 -0.32
CA GLY A 42 -23.13 4.39 -0.63
C GLY A 42 -23.98 3.12 -0.72
N ASP A 43 -25.30 3.28 -0.92
CA ASP A 43 -26.24 2.15 -1.00
C ASP A 43 -26.20 1.48 -2.39
N GLY A 44 -25.78 0.21 -2.43
CA GLY A 44 -25.75 -0.60 -3.66
C GLY A 44 -27.14 -0.98 -4.20
N ARG A 45 -28.19 -0.92 -3.38
CA ARG A 45 -29.55 -1.35 -3.75
C ARG A 45 -30.35 -0.19 -4.33
N ASN A 46 -30.42 0.92 -3.62
CA ASN A 46 -31.19 2.10 -4.00
C ASN A 46 -30.27 3.19 -4.56
N ASN A 47 -29.81 3.01 -5.80
CA ASN A 47 -28.95 3.98 -6.48
C ASN A 47 -29.43 4.27 -7.91
N LEU A 48 -28.99 5.43 -8.40
CA LEU A 48 -29.12 5.88 -9.78
C LEU A 48 -28.02 5.26 -10.67
N GLY A 49 -26.84 5.03 -10.09
CA GLY A 49 -25.75 4.34 -10.77
C GLY A 49 -24.54 4.10 -9.86
N THR A 50 -23.51 3.52 -10.46
CA THR A 50 -22.25 3.17 -9.78
C THR A 50 -21.05 3.57 -10.62
N VAL A 51 -20.05 4.16 -9.96
CA VAL A 51 -18.70 4.33 -10.51
C VAL A 51 -17.82 3.23 -9.93
N HIS A 52 -17.19 2.44 -10.80
CA HIS A 52 -16.28 1.36 -10.44
C HIS A 52 -14.86 1.76 -10.85
N PHE A 53 -13.97 1.87 -9.86
CA PHE A 53 -12.55 2.08 -10.06
C PHE A 53 -11.79 0.77 -9.87
N SER A 54 -10.95 0.41 -10.83
CA SER A 54 -10.05 -0.73 -10.75
C SER A 54 -8.61 -0.24 -10.81
N LEU A 55 -7.87 -0.44 -9.72
CA LEU A 55 -6.45 -0.10 -9.63
C LEU A 55 -5.61 -1.30 -10.05
N PHE A 56 -4.76 -1.14 -11.07
CA PHE A 56 -3.86 -2.19 -11.53
C PHE A 56 -2.40 -1.86 -11.25
N SER A 57 -1.61 -2.90 -10.94
CA SER A 57 -0.15 -2.83 -10.86
C SER A 57 0.42 -4.13 -11.41
N ASN A 58 1.39 -4.03 -12.33
CA ASN A 58 1.98 -5.18 -13.03
C ASN A 58 0.92 -6.17 -13.54
N GLU A 59 -0.12 -5.65 -14.21
CA GLU A 59 -1.23 -6.44 -14.79
C GLU A 59 -2.10 -7.19 -13.77
N SER A 60 -1.85 -7.03 -12.47
CA SER A 60 -2.65 -7.57 -11.38
C SER A 60 -3.53 -6.47 -10.79
N GLN A 61 -4.83 -6.77 -10.62
CA GLN A 61 -5.76 -5.87 -9.92
C GLN A 61 -5.39 -5.80 -8.44
N GLN A 62 -5.01 -4.62 -7.98
CA GLN A 62 -4.57 -4.37 -6.61
C GLN A 62 -5.73 -3.99 -5.70
N SER A 63 -6.67 -3.18 -6.20
CA SER A 63 -7.79 -2.68 -5.41
C SER A 63 -8.99 -2.32 -6.29
N THR A 64 -10.19 -2.41 -5.70
CA THR A 64 -11.43 -1.96 -6.32
C THR A 64 -12.17 -1.01 -5.40
N VAL A 65 -12.73 0.05 -5.99
CA VAL A 65 -13.60 0.99 -5.29
C VAL A 65 -14.91 1.10 -6.07
N LYS A 66 -16.02 0.83 -5.40
CA LYS A 66 -17.37 1.03 -5.93
C LYS A 66 -18.02 2.20 -5.21
N VAL A 67 -18.42 3.20 -5.97
CA VAL A 67 -19.14 4.37 -5.45
C VAL A 67 -20.52 4.41 -6.06
N ASN A 68 -21.51 4.07 -5.24
CA ASN A 68 -22.93 4.12 -5.59
C ASN A 68 -23.45 5.54 -5.38
N PHE A 69 -24.12 6.12 -6.38
CA PHE A 69 -24.70 7.45 -6.32
C PHE A 69 -26.21 7.40 -6.59
N ASP A 70 -26.97 8.19 -5.84
CA ASP A 70 -28.44 8.19 -5.82
C ASP A 70 -29.06 9.44 -6.47
N LYS A 71 -28.27 10.50 -6.67
CA LYS A 71 -28.68 11.77 -7.28
C LYS A 71 -27.57 12.37 -8.13
N LEU A 72 -27.89 13.39 -8.93
CA LEU A 72 -26.92 14.20 -9.66
C LEU A 72 -27.19 15.70 -9.43
N PRO A 73 -26.16 16.54 -9.25
CA PRO A 73 -24.76 16.15 -9.05
C PRO A 73 -24.55 15.37 -7.75
N TYR A 74 -23.62 14.43 -7.76
CA TYR A 74 -23.22 13.63 -6.61
C TYR A 74 -21.83 14.05 -6.15
N ARG A 75 -21.64 14.12 -4.84
CA ARG A 75 -20.33 14.33 -4.21
C ARG A 75 -20.29 13.54 -2.92
N THR A 76 -19.22 12.77 -2.72
CA THR A 76 -19.01 12.03 -1.47
C THR A 76 -17.54 12.04 -1.08
N LYS A 77 -17.30 12.02 0.22
CA LYS A 77 -15.97 11.83 0.83
C LYS A 77 -16.00 10.57 1.67
N PHE A 78 -14.91 9.81 1.64
CA PHE A 78 -14.78 8.55 2.36
C PHE A 78 -13.32 8.25 2.67
N ASP A 79 -13.09 7.32 3.59
CA ASP A 79 -11.76 6.90 4.01
C ASP A 79 -11.47 5.49 3.49
N LEU A 80 -10.54 5.38 2.54
CA LEU A 80 -10.18 4.09 1.94
C LEU A 80 -9.38 3.19 2.88
N CYS A 81 -8.89 3.69 4.02
CA CYS A 81 -8.23 2.86 5.03
C CYS A 81 -8.91 2.96 6.40
N GLU A 82 -10.24 3.15 6.44
CA GLU A 82 -11.00 3.23 7.70
C GLU A 82 -10.68 2.05 8.64
N LYS A 83 -10.56 0.84 8.08
CA LYS A 83 -10.33 -0.41 8.84
C LYS A 83 -8.84 -0.76 9.01
N SER A 84 -7.96 -0.31 8.12
CA SER A 84 -6.54 -0.75 8.08
C SER A 84 -5.51 0.37 8.29
N GLY A 85 -5.96 1.63 8.37
CA GLY A 85 -5.11 2.81 8.49
C GLY A 85 -4.64 3.12 9.91
N ASN A 86 -5.20 2.47 10.94
CA ASN A 86 -4.77 2.68 12.32
C ASN A 86 -3.53 1.83 12.63
N TYR A 87 -2.46 2.45 13.14
CA TYR A 87 -1.21 1.75 13.46
C TYR A 87 -0.52 2.33 14.70
N LYS A 88 0.45 1.57 15.24
CA LYS A 88 1.30 1.99 16.36
C LYS A 88 2.63 2.53 15.82
N ASP A 89 2.78 3.84 15.88
CA ASP A 89 3.97 4.53 15.40
C ASP A 89 5.04 4.56 16.49
N LEU A 90 6.22 4.01 16.20
CA LEU A 90 7.33 3.99 17.14
C LEU A 90 7.99 5.38 17.19
N LYS A 91 7.77 6.12 18.28
CA LYS A 91 8.32 7.48 18.42
C LYS A 91 9.75 7.48 18.91
N LYS A 92 10.05 6.61 19.86
CA LYS A 92 11.37 6.48 20.46
C LYS A 92 11.51 5.17 21.20
N VAL A 93 12.76 4.81 21.44
CA VAL A 93 13.15 3.71 22.32
C VAL A 93 14.01 4.31 23.42
N ASN A 94 13.45 4.32 24.64
CA ASN A 94 14.16 4.72 25.83
C ASN A 94 15.06 3.57 26.27
N ILE A 95 16.24 3.89 26.77
CA ILE A 95 17.14 2.92 27.40
C ILE A 95 17.21 3.32 28.86
N ASP A 96 16.88 2.41 29.76
CA ASP A 96 16.93 2.68 31.19
C ASP A 96 18.37 2.59 31.74
N LYS A 97 18.52 2.76 33.06
CA LYS A 97 19.83 2.72 33.71
C LYS A 97 20.48 1.33 33.71
N ASN A 98 19.69 0.28 33.48
CA ASN A 98 20.15 -1.10 33.43
C ASN A 98 20.50 -1.53 31.99
N GLY A 99 20.21 -0.68 31.01
CA GLY A 99 20.41 -0.97 29.58
C GLY A 99 19.18 -1.57 28.90
N ASP A 100 18.06 -1.71 29.61
CA ASP A 100 16.84 -2.28 29.04
C ASP A 100 16.16 -1.27 28.11
N ALA A 101 15.85 -1.75 26.91
CA ALA A 101 15.18 -0.96 25.90
C ALA A 101 13.65 -1.03 26.11
N GLN A 102 12.99 0.13 26.06
CA GLN A 102 11.54 0.25 26.21
C GLN A 102 10.97 1.11 25.07
N PRO A 103 10.15 0.55 24.18
CA PRO A 103 9.58 1.29 23.06
C PRO A 103 8.43 2.19 23.53
N VAL A 104 8.33 3.37 22.93
CA VAL A 104 7.21 4.29 23.12
C VAL A 104 6.45 4.41 21.82
N TYR A 105 5.22 3.92 21.81
CA TYR A 105 4.33 3.95 20.66
C TYR A 105 3.25 5.03 20.81
N GLU A 106 2.88 5.64 19.70
CA GLU A 106 1.70 6.50 19.58
C GLU A 106 0.68 5.86 18.62
N SER A 107 -0.61 5.95 18.93
CA SER A 107 -1.64 5.57 17.96
C SER A 107 -1.70 6.64 16.86
N LYS A 108 -1.50 6.23 15.61
CA LYS A 108 -1.66 7.09 14.43
C LYS A 108 -2.66 6.49 13.47
N LYS A 109 -3.22 7.34 12.60
CA LYS A 109 -4.09 6.96 11.49
C LYS A 109 -3.50 7.49 10.19
N VAL A 110 -3.34 6.63 9.19
CA VAL A 110 -2.96 7.02 7.83
C VAL A 110 -4.09 7.86 7.23
N ASP A 111 -3.74 8.93 6.54
CA ASP A 111 -4.70 9.73 5.79
C ASP A 111 -5.00 9.05 4.45
N CYS A 112 -6.16 8.43 4.33
CA CYS A 112 -6.69 7.86 3.09
C CYS A 112 -8.00 8.54 2.68
N ASN A 113 -8.18 9.81 3.08
CA ASN A 113 -9.34 10.59 2.70
C ASN A 113 -9.40 10.70 1.18
N SER A 114 -10.55 10.33 0.65
CA SER A 114 -10.83 10.22 -0.77
C SER A 114 -12.14 10.93 -1.10
N GLU A 115 -12.27 11.39 -2.34
CA GLU A 115 -13.44 12.11 -2.82
C GLU A 115 -13.80 11.65 -4.24
N VAL A 116 -15.11 11.53 -4.50
CA VAL A 116 -15.66 11.32 -5.84
C VAL A 116 -16.79 12.29 -6.09
N ILE A 117 -16.77 12.90 -7.27
CA ILE A 117 -17.79 13.82 -7.77
C ILE A 117 -18.31 13.26 -9.10
N VAL A 118 -19.62 13.16 -9.24
CA VAL A 118 -20.29 12.73 -10.47
C VAL A 118 -21.26 13.82 -10.90
N THR A 119 -21.09 14.34 -12.10
CA THR A 119 -21.98 15.36 -12.67
C THR A 119 -22.40 14.97 -14.09
N LYS A 120 -23.29 15.78 -14.68
CA LYS A 120 -23.58 15.73 -16.11
C LYS A 120 -23.17 17.03 -16.79
N ASP A 121 -22.67 16.93 -18.01
CA ASP A 121 -22.45 18.09 -18.88
C ASP A 121 -23.78 18.58 -19.49
N SER A 122 -23.72 19.67 -20.26
CA SER A 122 -24.87 20.26 -20.95
C SER A 122 -25.49 19.34 -22.02
N GLN A 123 -24.77 18.31 -22.45
CA GLN A 123 -25.21 17.32 -23.43
C GLN A 123 -25.76 16.05 -22.76
N GLY A 124 -25.73 15.98 -21.42
CA GLY A 124 -26.23 14.87 -20.62
C GLY A 124 -25.23 13.74 -20.38
N ASN A 125 -23.97 13.90 -20.80
CA ASN A 125 -22.89 12.93 -20.57
C ASN A 125 -22.38 13.00 -19.13
N TYR A 126 -21.88 11.90 -18.60
CA TYR A 126 -21.30 11.87 -17.26
C TYR A 126 -19.89 12.45 -17.23
N LEU A 127 -19.63 13.26 -16.21
CA LEU A 127 -18.30 13.74 -15.84
C LEU A 127 -17.97 13.22 -14.44
N VAL A 128 -16.82 12.61 -14.27
CA VAL A 128 -16.35 12.09 -12.99
C VAL A 128 -15.03 12.74 -12.60
N SER A 129 -15.00 13.40 -11.44
CA SER A 129 -13.77 13.84 -10.77
C SER A 129 -13.51 12.95 -9.56
N TYR A 130 -12.25 12.63 -9.29
CA TYR A 130 -11.90 11.81 -8.14
C TYR A 130 -10.51 12.14 -7.61
N ASN A 131 -10.36 12.02 -6.29
CA ASN A 131 -9.10 11.98 -5.57
C ASN A 131 -9.15 10.74 -4.67
N LEU A 132 -8.46 9.68 -5.05
CA LEU A 132 -8.45 8.40 -4.33
C LEU A 132 -7.07 8.18 -3.71
N ASN A 133 -7.03 7.96 -2.40
CA ASN A 133 -5.78 7.76 -1.67
C ASN A 133 -5.77 6.36 -1.03
N PHE A 134 -4.99 5.45 -1.61
CA PHE A 134 -4.93 4.04 -1.23
C PHE A 134 -3.78 3.80 -0.25
N LEU A 135 -4.03 3.00 0.80
CA LEU A 135 -2.96 2.43 1.62
C LEU A 135 -2.45 1.15 0.98
N GLU A 136 -1.19 1.14 0.55
CA GLU A 136 -0.54 -0.04 -0.03
C GLU A 136 -0.04 -1.00 1.06
N GLY A 137 0.39 -0.44 2.19
CA GLY A 137 0.94 -1.19 3.31
C GLY A 137 1.93 -0.37 4.13
N TYR A 138 2.80 -1.05 4.85
CA TYR A 138 3.81 -0.45 5.72
C TYR A 138 5.19 -1.05 5.44
N ARG A 139 6.18 -0.20 5.18
CA ARG A 139 7.59 -0.63 5.27
C ARG A 139 7.95 -0.77 6.74
N VAL A 140 8.61 -1.86 7.09
CA VAL A 140 9.10 -2.11 8.45
C VAL A 140 10.56 -1.74 8.51
N ALA A 141 10.90 -0.79 9.38
CA ALA A 141 12.27 -0.46 9.73
C ALA A 141 12.56 -0.95 11.16
N SER A 142 13.79 -1.40 11.43
CA SER A 142 14.19 -1.75 12.79
C SER A 142 14.92 -0.58 13.45
N ILE A 143 14.42 -0.12 14.59
CA ILE A 143 15.03 0.94 15.41
C ILE A 143 15.32 0.37 16.78
N LYS A 144 16.60 0.17 17.09
CA LYS A 144 17.09 -0.43 18.36
C LYS A 144 16.38 -1.75 18.70
N GLY A 145 16.15 -2.60 17.70
CA GLY A 145 15.52 -3.91 17.88
C GLY A 145 13.98 -3.91 17.86
N TYR A 146 13.34 -2.76 17.66
CA TYR A 146 11.88 -2.64 17.55
C TYR A 146 11.43 -2.27 16.15
N ASP A 147 10.30 -2.84 15.72
CA ASP A 147 9.68 -2.52 14.44
C ASP A 147 9.05 -1.12 14.48
N ALA A 148 9.44 -0.29 13.52
CA ALA A 148 8.83 0.98 13.18
C ALA A 148 8.08 0.83 11.84
N LEU A 149 6.80 1.17 11.84
CA LEU A 149 5.92 1.06 10.67
C LEU A 149 5.88 2.39 9.92
N LEU A 150 6.26 2.35 8.65
CA LEU A 150 6.27 3.50 7.74
C LEU A 150 5.18 3.30 6.68
N PRO A 151 4.02 4.00 6.78
CA PRO A 151 2.92 3.81 5.84
C PRO A 151 3.31 4.21 4.42
N GLN A 152 2.79 3.47 3.45
CA GLN A 152 2.96 3.73 2.03
C GLN A 152 1.60 3.89 1.37
N THR A 153 1.40 5.03 0.72
CA THR A 153 0.13 5.35 0.06
C THR A 153 0.34 5.67 -1.42
N SER A 154 -0.63 5.33 -2.25
CA SER A 154 -0.72 5.79 -3.64
C SER A 154 -1.93 6.67 -3.85
N ASN A 155 -1.71 7.79 -4.52
CA ASN A 155 -2.76 8.73 -4.88
C ASN A 155 -3.13 8.60 -6.36
N ARG A 156 -4.42 8.71 -6.65
CA ARG A 156 -4.99 8.80 -7.99
C ARG A 156 -5.93 9.99 -8.05
N LEU A 157 -5.54 10.99 -8.82
CA LEU A 157 -6.27 12.24 -8.98
C LEU A 157 -6.63 12.43 -10.45
N PHE A 158 -7.89 12.74 -10.70
CA PHE A 158 -8.35 13.20 -12.01
C PHE A 158 -9.50 14.17 -11.84
N ASP A 159 -9.57 15.17 -12.71
CA ASP A 159 -10.64 16.16 -12.71
C ASP A 159 -11.40 16.14 -14.04
N ASN A 160 -12.74 16.12 -13.97
CA ASN A 160 -13.65 16.14 -15.11
C ASN A 160 -13.37 15.06 -16.17
N ARG A 161 -13.18 13.80 -15.76
CA ARG A 161 -13.05 12.67 -16.69
C ARG A 161 -14.37 12.50 -17.42
N PHE A 162 -14.34 12.70 -18.73
CA PHE A 162 -15.46 12.31 -19.60
C PHE A 162 -15.58 10.78 -19.61
N VAL A 163 -16.80 10.29 -19.41
CA VAL A 163 -17.09 8.86 -19.42
C VAL A 163 -18.34 8.57 -20.23
N GLN A 164 -18.19 7.70 -21.23
CA GLN A 164 -19.33 7.04 -21.85
C GLN A 164 -19.91 6.03 -20.86
N SER A 165 -21.10 6.31 -20.35
CA SER A 165 -21.82 5.35 -19.52
C SER A 165 -22.20 4.11 -20.34
N LYS A 166 -21.99 2.92 -19.78
CA LYS A 166 -22.67 1.71 -20.28
C LYS A 166 -23.93 1.52 -19.45
N THR A 167 -25.10 1.50 -20.09
CA THR A 167 -26.36 1.12 -19.43
C THR A 167 -26.36 -0.39 -19.24
N VAL A 168 -26.62 -0.85 -18.02
CA VAL A 168 -26.65 -2.29 -17.72
C VAL A 168 -28.10 -2.77 -17.65
N GLY A 169 -28.54 -3.46 -18.70
CA GLY A 169 -29.76 -4.28 -18.67
C GLY A 169 -31.08 -3.56 -18.98
N LEU A 170 -32.05 -4.35 -19.46
CA LEU A 170 -33.38 -3.91 -19.92
C LEU A 170 -34.38 -3.65 -18.77
N TRP A 171 -34.09 -4.08 -17.54
CA TRP A 171 -35.04 -4.13 -16.42
C TRP A 171 -34.71 -3.18 -15.26
N ASP A 172 -33.43 -2.85 -15.04
CA ASP A 172 -32.97 -1.84 -14.08
C ASP A 172 -32.10 -0.82 -14.81
N LYS A 173 -32.65 0.36 -15.13
CA LYS A 173 -31.93 1.42 -15.87
C LYS A 173 -30.89 2.13 -14.99
N LYS A 174 -29.94 1.39 -14.43
CA LYS A 174 -28.82 1.93 -13.63
C LYS A 174 -27.64 2.25 -14.53
N ALA A 175 -27.02 3.40 -14.30
CA ALA A 175 -25.79 3.77 -15.00
C ALA A 175 -24.61 3.01 -14.41
N GLN A 176 -23.79 2.38 -15.25
CA GLN A 176 -22.50 1.83 -14.84
C GLN A 176 -21.37 2.59 -15.53
N ILE A 177 -20.47 3.12 -14.71
CA ILE A 177 -19.26 3.82 -15.14
C ILE A 177 -18.07 2.99 -14.66
N ILE A 178 -17.21 2.56 -15.59
CA ILE A 178 -16.02 1.75 -15.29
C ILE A 178 -14.79 2.57 -15.62
N LEU A 179 -13.88 2.68 -14.66
CA LEU A 179 -12.65 3.47 -14.73
C LEU A 179 -11.46 2.61 -14.30
N ASP A 180 -10.62 2.25 -15.27
CA ASP A 180 -9.31 1.67 -14.98
C ASP A 180 -8.33 2.82 -14.67
N ILE A 181 -7.59 2.68 -13.55
CA ILE A 181 -6.73 3.72 -12.94
C ILE A 181 -5.44 3.16 -12.33
#